data_AF-A0A8T4P113-F1
#
_entry.id   AF-A0A8T4P113-F1
#
_cell.length_a   1.000
_cell.length_b   1.000
_cell.length_c   1.000
_cell.angle_alpha   90.00
_cell.angle_beta   90.00
_cell.angle_gamma   90.00
#
_symmetry.space_group_name_H-M   'P 1'
#
loop_
_entity.id
_entity.type
_entity.pdbx_description
1 polymer ?
#
loop_
_entity_poly.entity_id
_entity_poly.type
_entity_poly.pdbx_seq_one_letter_code
_entity_poly.pdbx_strand_id
1 'polypeptide(L)'
;MPHEHLIKWGKDAFDKGLSLAHIENYLLKRGMRQREALQALHEITAFEHKIHQEAESIRKALISIPVLILLIVSGIILLYLAGVIKAK
;
A
#
# COMPACT_ATOMS: atom_id res chain seq x y z
N MET A 1 4.69 -15.16 -25.11
CA MET A 1 6.11 -15.47 -24.77
C MET A 1 6.22 -16.95 -24.37
N PRO A 2 7.37 -17.65 -24.51
CA PRO A 2 7.48 -19.11 -24.25
C PRO A 2 7.13 -19.55 -22.82
N HIS A 3 6.92 -18.61 -21.89
CA HIS A 3 6.66 -18.87 -20.48
C HIS A 3 5.44 -18.11 -19.91
N GLU A 4 4.50 -17.72 -20.77
CA GLU A 4 3.32 -16.94 -20.40
C GLU A 4 2.44 -17.59 -19.32
N HIS A 5 2.34 -18.92 -19.36
CA HIS A 5 1.66 -19.73 -18.35
C HIS A 5 2.35 -19.67 -16.97
N LEU A 6 3.69 -19.58 -16.94
CA LEU A 6 4.46 -19.45 -15.70
C LEU A 6 4.32 -18.05 -15.09
N ILE A 7 4.27 -17.02 -15.93
CA ILE A 7 4.02 -15.63 -15.50
C ILE A 7 2.62 -15.52 -14.89
N LYS A 8 1.61 -16.11 -15.53
CA LYS A 8 0.24 -16.15 -14.99
C LYS A 8 0.18 -16.88 -13.65
N TRP A 9 0.83 -18.04 -13.54
CA TRP A 9 0.96 -18.75 -12.26
C TRP A 9 1.66 -17.91 -11.19
N GLY A 10 2.73 -17.19 -11.57
CA GLY A 10 3.45 -16.29 -10.66
C GLY A 10 2.57 -15.18 -10.10
N LYS A 11 1.70 -14.58 -10.92
CA LYS A 11 0.69 -13.60 -10.49
C LYS A 11 -0.31 -14.22 -9.51
N ASP A 12 -0.90 -15.37 -9.87
CA ASP A 12 -1.88 -16.05 -9.01
C ASP A 12 -1.27 -16.51 -7.67
N ALA A 13 0.00 -16.91 -7.67
CA ALA A 13 0.72 -17.31 -6.46
C ALA A 13 1.03 -16.09 -5.57
N PHE A 14 1.41 -14.98 -6.19
CA PHE A 14 1.63 -13.72 -5.50
C PHE A 14 0.36 -13.20 -4.83
N ASP A 15 -0.77 -13.20 -5.53
CA ASP A 15 -2.09 -12.81 -4.99
C ASP A 15 -2.52 -13.68 -3.79
N LYS A 16 -2.02 -14.92 -3.70
CA LYS A 16 -2.23 -15.84 -2.57
C LYS A 16 -1.24 -15.63 -1.42
N GLY A 17 -0.37 -14.62 -1.51
CA GLY A 17 0.62 -14.27 -0.47
C GLY A 17 1.94 -15.03 -0.57
N LEU A 18 2.24 -15.69 -1.70
CA LEU A 18 3.52 -16.37 -1.88
C LEU A 18 4.65 -15.35 -2.08
N SER A 19 5.80 -15.55 -1.42
CA SER A 19 6.91 -14.61 -1.53
C SER A 19 7.55 -14.61 -2.92
N LEU A 20 8.01 -13.45 -3.37
CA LEU A 20 8.67 -13.27 -4.67
C LEU A 20 9.89 -14.19 -4.84
N ALA A 21 10.64 -14.44 -3.77
CA ALA A 21 11.77 -15.36 -3.78
C ALA A 21 11.35 -16.81 -4.10
N HIS A 22 10.17 -17.25 -3.63
CA HIS A 22 9.64 -18.56 -3.98
C HIS A 22 9.16 -18.63 -5.43
N ILE A 23 8.56 -17.56 -5.91
CA ILE A 23 8.11 -17.45 -7.31
C ILE A 23 9.33 -17.45 -8.23
N GLU A 24 10.37 -16.66 -7.94
CA GLU A 24 11.64 -16.64 -8.68
C GLU A 24 12.25 -18.04 -8.79
N ASN A 25 12.41 -18.71 -7.65
CA ASN A 25 13.00 -20.05 -7.59
C ASN A 25 12.17 -21.05 -8.39
N TYR A 26 10.84 -20.95 -8.35
CA TYR A 26 9.96 -21.80 -9.15
C TYR A 26 10.11 -21.55 -10.66
N LEU A 27 10.18 -20.28 -11.08
CA LEU A 27 10.38 -19.91 -12.48
C LEU A 27 11.73 -20.43 -13.01
N LEU A 28 12.80 -20.24 -12.25
CA LEU A 28 14.15 -20.74 -12.57
C LEU A 28 14.18 -22.26 -12.69
N LYS A 29 13.54 -22.99 -11.75
CA LYS A 29 13.44 -24.46 -11.80
C LYS A 29 12.67 -24.98 -13.01
N ARG A 30 11.76 -24.18 -13.57
CA ARG A 30 10.99 -24.51 -14.77
C ARG A 30 11.74 -24.19 -16.07
N GLY A 31 13.00 -23.78 -15.99
CA GLY A 31 13.85 -23.53 -17.15
C GLY A 31 13.79 -22.09 -17.67
N MET A 32 13.12 -21.18 -16.95
CA MET A 32 13.13 -19.75 -17.28
C MET A 32 14.52 -19.18 -17.00
N ARG A 33 15.03 -18.35 -17.91
CA ARG A 33 16.32 -17.68 -17.70
C ARG A 33 16.21 -16.68 -16.57
N GLN A 34 17.28 -16.50 -15.81
CA GLN A 34 17.26 -15.58 -14.67
C GLN A 34 16.84 -14.15 -15.03
N ARG A 35 17.26 -13.65 -16.20
CA ARG A 35 16.84 -12.33 -16.70
C ARG A 35 15.33 -12.25 -17.00
N GLU A 36 14.75 -13.32 -17.53
CA GLU A 36 13.31 -13.40 -17.83
C GLU A 36 12.49 -13.56 -16.55
N ALA A 37 12.98 -14.34 -15.57
CA ALA A 37 12.36 -14.48 -14.26
C ALA A 37 12.34 -13.16 -13.50
N LEU A 38 13.46 -12.42 -13.53
CA LEU A 38 13.53 -11.08 -12.93
C LEU A 38 12.56 -10.11 -13.59
N GLN A 39 12.42 -10.17 -14.92
CA GLN A 39 11.47 -9.33 -15.65
C GLN A 39 10.02 -9.69 -15.33
N ALA A 40 9.69 -10.98 -15.25
CA ALA A 40 8.38 -11.46 -14.84
C ALA A 40 8.05 -11.04 -13.40
N LEU A 41 9.01 -11.11 -12.48
CA LEU A 41 8.86 -10.63 -11.10
C LEU A 41 8.68 -9.12 -11.04
N HIS A 42 9.36 -8.37 -11.90
CA HIS A 42 9.19 -6.92 -12.00
C HIS A 42 7.77 -6.57 -12.49
N GLU A 43 7.22 -7.31 -13.45
CA GLU A 43 5.83 -7.16 -13.89
C GLU A 43 4.82 -7.55 -12.80
N ILE A 44 5.14 -8.55 -11.97
CA ILE A 44 4.32 -8.96 -10.82
C ILE A 44 4.34 -7.88 -9.71
N THR A 45 5.52 -7.36 -9.37
CA THR A 45 5.71 -6.35 -8.30
C THR A 45 5.27 -4.94 -8.69
N ALA A 46 5.38 -4.55 -9.96
CA ALA A 46 4.86 -3.27 -10.43
C ALA A 46 3.34 -3.15 -10.24
N PHE A 47 2.63 -4.28 -10.13
CA PHE A 47 1.21 -4.30 -9.80
C PHE A 47 0.95 -3.95 -8.32
N GLU A 48 1.83 -4.35 -7.41
CA GLU A 48 1.68 -4.14 -5.97
C GLU A 48 2.02 -2.70 -5.53
N HIS A 49 2.94 -2.03 -6.23
CA HIS A 49 3.32 -0.65 -5.90
C HIS A 49 2.17 0.36 -6.06
N LYS A 50 1.19 0.08 -6.93
CA LYS A 50 -0.06 0.85 -7.01
C LYS A 50 -0.99 0.62 -5.82
N ILE A 51 -1.10 -0.63 -5.35
CA ILE A 51 -2.00 -0.99 -4.24
C ILE A 51 -1.48 -0.44 -2.91
N HIS A 52 -0.16 -0.44 -2.70
CA HIS A 52 0.42 0.12 -1.47
C HIS A 52 0.34 1.64 -1.37
N GLN A 53 0.40 2.38 -2.48
CA GLN A 53 0.19 3.83 -2.45
C GLN A 53 -1.23 4.22 -2.05
N GLU A 54 -2.24 3.46 -2.50
CA GLU A 54 -3.63 3.69 -2.10
C GLU A 54 -3.83 3.42 -0.61
N ALA A 55 -3.28 2.31 -0.09
CA ALA A 55 -3.36 1.98 1.34
C ALA A 55 -2.68 3.04 2.23
N GLU A 56 -1.55 3.61 1.81
CA GLU A 56 -0.87 4.66 2.57
C GLU A 56 -1.65 5.98 2.56
N SER A 57 -2.32 6.31 1.44
CA SER A 57 -3.17 7.50 1.33
C SER A 57 -4.41 7.41 2.24
N ILE A 58 -5.04 6.24 2.31
CA ILE A 58 -6.20 5.97 3.19
C ILE A 58 -5.78 6.04 4.65
N ARG A 59 -4.60 5.50 5.00
CA ARG A 59 -4.08 5.54 6.36
C ARG A 59 -3.74 6.96 6.82
N LYS A 60 -3.18 7.80 5.94
CA LYS A 60 -2.95 9.24 6.22
C LYS A 60 -4.28 9.98 6.42
N ALA A 61 -5.29 9.71 5.60
CA ALA A 61 -6.61 10.30 5.75
C ALA A 61 -7.27 9.91 7.09
N LEU A 62 -7.24 8.63 7.47
CA LEU A 62 -7.81 8.12 8.73
C LEU A 62 -7.16 8.72 9.99
N ILE A 63 -5.85 9.00 9.96
CA ILE A 63 -5.14 9.61 11.09
C ILE A 63 -5.41 11.13 11.18
N SER A 64 -5.65 11.80 10.04
CA SER A 64 -5.85 13.25 10.01
C SER A 64 -7.22 13.70 10.54
N ILE A 65 -8.27 12.89 10.37
CA ILE A 65 -9.65 13.25 10.74
C ILE A 65 -9.82 13.46 12.26
N PRO A 66 -9.35 12.56 13.14
CA PRO A 66 -9.47 12.76 14.60
C PRO A 66 -8.69 13.98 15.09
N VAL A 67 -7.53 14.26 14.51
CA VAL A 67 -6.68 15.41 14.87
C VAL A 67 -7.38 16.72 14.51
N LEU A 68 -7.99 16.79 13.33
CA LEU A 68 -8.73 17.97 12.89
C LEU A 68 -9.93 18.27 13.79
N ILE A 69 -10.68 17.23 14.18
CA ILE A 69 -11.81 17.35 15.11
C ILE A 69 -11.34 17.85 16.48
N LEU A 70 -10.24 17.31 17.01
CA LEU A 70 -9.64 17.75 18.28
C LEU A 70 -9.24 19.23 18.25
N LEU A 71 -8.68 19.71 17.14
CA LEU A 71 -8.31 21.12 16.96
C LEU A 71 -9.55 22.04 16.92
N ILE A 72 -10.61 21.63 16.21
CA ILE A 72 -11.87 22.40 16.15
C ILE A 72 -12.49 22.51 17.54
N VAL A 73 -12.61 21.39 18.27
CA VAL A 73 -13.18 21.37 19.63
C VAL A 73 -12.35 22.25 20.57
N SER A 74 -11.03 22.15 20.51
CA SER A 74 -10.13 22.98 21.34
C SER A 74 -10.26 24.47 21.02
N GLY A 75 -10.41 24.83 19.74
CA GLY A 75 -10.64 26.21 19.32
C GLY A 75 -11.98 26.78 19.82
N ILE A 76 -13.05 25.98 19.79
CA ILE A 76 -14.37 26.38 20.32
C ILE A 76 -14.28 26.62 21.84
N ILE A 77 -13.59 25.74 22.58
CA ILE A 77 -13.39 25.90 24.03
C ILE A 77 -12.63 27.19 24.35
N LEU A 78 -11.57 27.49 23.58
CA LEU A 78 -10.81 28.74 23.73
C LEU A 78 -11.66 29.98 23.46
N LEU A 79 -12.48 29.98 22.41
CA LEU A 79 -13.39 31.09 22.10
C LEU A 79 -14.44 31.29 23.19
N TYR A 80 -14.99 30.20 23.72
CA TYR A 80 -15.94 30.25 24.84
C TYR A 80 -15.28 30.87 26.09
N LEU A 81 -14.09 30.40 26.47
CA LEU A 81 -13.34 30.95 27.61
C LEU A 81 -12.98 32.43 27.41
N ALA A 82 -12.52 32.81 26.21
CA ALA A 82 -12.21 34.20 25.89
C ALA A 82 -13.45 35.11 25.96
N GLY A 83 -14.61 34.62 25.50
CA GLY A 83 -15.89 35.32 25.62
C GLY A 83 -16.34 35.50 27.07
N VAL A 84 -16.16 34.46 27.91
CA VAL A 84 -16.47 34.52 29.34
C VAL A 84 -15.55 35.50 30.09
N ILE A 85 -14.26 35.55 29.76
CA ILE A 85 -13.32 36.51 30.36
C ILE A 85 -13.64 37.94 29.95
N LYS A 86 -14.08 38.17 28.71
CA LYS A 86 -14.44 39.51 28.21
C LYS A 86 -15.78 40.02 28.73
N ALA A 87 -16.67 39.11 29.15
CA ALA A 87 -17.99 39.44 29.70
C ALA A 87 -18.00 39.67 31.22
N LYS A 88 -16.86 39.52 31.90
CA LYS A 88 -16.67 39.70 33.34
C LYS A 88 -15.87 40.98 33.62
#